data_AF-Q8XWY6-F1
#
_entry.id   AF-Q8XWY6-F1
#
_cell.length_a   1.000
_cell.length_b   1.000
_cell.length_c   1.000
_cell.angle_alpha   90.00
_cell.angle_beta   90.00
_cell.angle_gamma   90.00
#
_symmetry.space_group_name_H-M   'P 1'
#
loop_
_entity.id
_entity.type
_entity.pdbx_description
1 polymer ?
#
loop_
_entity_poly.entity_id
_entity_poly.type
_entity_poly.pdbx_seq_one_letter_code
_entity_poly.pdbx_strand_id
1 'polypeptide(L)'
;MTARQHGVNPNQVFQWRKLYQDGSLSAVTAGEEVVPASELAEALKQVRELQRMLGKKTMENEILREAVEYGRAKKWIARSPSLPGDDQ
;
A
#
# COMPACT_ATOMS: atom_id res chain seq x y z
N MET A 1 -5.62 28.63 -22.49
CA MET A 1 -6.40 29.88 -22.67
C MET A 1 -6.93 30.47 -21.37
N THR A 2 -6.92 29.73 -20.25
CA THR A 2 -7.47 30.15 -18.94
C THR A 2 -6.85 31.42 -18.34
N ALA A 3 -5.53 31.62 -18.43
CA ALA A 3 -4.85 32.80 -17.84
C ALA A 3 -5.33 34.13 -18.43
N ARG A 4 -5.41 34.22 -19.77
CA ARG A 4 -5.88 35.42 -20.49
C ARG A 4 -7.36 35.69 -20.25
N GLN A 5 -8.16 34.65 -20.12
CA GLN A 5 -9.61 34.74 -19.93
C GLN A 5 -9.99 35.30 -18.54
N HIS A 6 -9.13 35.08 -17.53
CA HIS A 6 -9.33 35.59 -16.17
C HIS A 6 -8.42 36.76 -15.80
N GLY A 7 -7.67 37.33 -16.77
CA GLY A 7 -6.73 38.42 -16.51
C GLY A 7 -5.56 38.06 -15.58
N VAL A 8 -5.25 36.78 -15.42
CA VAL A 8 -4.20 36.27 -14.54
C VAL A 8 -2.89 36.11 -15.31
N ASN A 9 -1.76 36.45 -14.69
CA ASN A 9 -0.46 36.27 -15.31
C ASN A 9 -0.20 34.76 -15.55
N PRO A 10 0.18 34.32 -16.76
CA PRO A 10 0.48 32.91 -17.04
C PRO A 10 1.49 32.28 -16.08
N ASN A 11 2.45 33.07 -15.59
CA ASN A 11 3.44 32.61 -14.62
C ASN A 11 2.82 32.23 -13.27
N GLN A 12 1.75 32.93 -12.85
CA GLN A 12 1.01 32.58 -11.63
C GLN A 12 0.25 31.27 -11.79
N VAL A 13 -0.35 31.02 -12.96
CA VAL A 13 -1.02 29.74 -13.25
C VAL A 13 -0.04 28.57 -13.24
N PHE A 14 1.18 28.79 -13.75
CA PHE A 14 2.25 27.79 -13.71
C PHE A 14 2.68 27.50 -12.27
N GLN A 15 2.89 28.54 -11.46
CA GLN A 15 3.23 28.39 -10.04
C GLN A 15 2.12 27.70 -9.25
N TRP A 16 0.85 28.07 -9.44
CA TRP A 16 -0.27 27.39 -8.77
C TRP A 16 -0.41 25.94 -9.19
N ARG A 17 -0.18 25.61 -10.47
CA ARG A 17 -0.18 24.21 -10.92
C ARG A 17 0.94 23.41 -10.27
N LYS A 18 2.13 24.00 -10.16
CA LYS A 18 3.26 23.40 -9.47
C LYS A 18 2.94 23.18 -7.98
N LEU A 19 2.45 24.21 -7.29
CA LEU A 19 2.04 24.12 -5.88
C LEU A 19 0.92 23.09 -5.66
N TYR A 20 -0.03 22.97 -6.58
CA TYR A 20 -1.09 21.96 -6.54
C TYR A 20 -0.55 20.55 -6.75
N GLN A 21 0.38 20.35 -7.70
CA GLN A 21 1.07 19.07 -7.89
C GLN A 21 1.91 18.69 -6.68
N ASP A 22 2.55 19.68 -6.05
CA ASP A 22 3.33 19.53 -4.82
C ASP A 22 2.44 19.50 -3.56
N GLY A 23 1.10 19.51 -3.68
CA GLY A 23 0.14 19.43 -2.57
C GLY A 23 0.01 20.70 -1.69
N SER A 24 0.80 21.73 -1.95
CA SER A 24 0.97 22.92 -1.09
C SER A 24 -0.14 23.98 -1.21
N LEU A 25 -0.99 23.95 -2.24
CA LEU A 25 -2.04 24.97 -2.40
C LEU A 25 -3.22 24.79 -1.41
N SER A 26 -3.42 23.58 -0.88
CA SER A 26 -4.50 23.29 0.09
C SER A 26 -4.10 23.54 1.55
N ALA A 27 -2.80 23.56 1.84
CA ALA A 27 -2.28 23.76 3.20
C ALA A 27 -2.46 25.20 3.72
N VAL A 28 -2.52 26.19 2.82
CA VAL A 28 -2.53 27.61 3.20
C VAL A 28 -3.93 28.11 3.61
N THR A 29 -5.01 27.36 3.34
CA THR A 29 -6.39 27.84 3.60
C THR A 29 -7.12 27.11 4.73
N ALA A 30 -6.75 25.87 5.08
CA ALA A 30 -7.51 25.07 6.04
C ALA A 30 -6.81 24.80 7.39
N GLY A 31 -5.50 25.02 7.53
CA GLY A 31 -4.78 24.68 8.77
C GLY A 31 -4.78 23.19 9.13
N GLU A 32 -5.17 22.33 8.19
CA GLU A 32 -5.18 20.87 8.31
C GLU A 32 -3.89 20.26 7.74
N GLU A 33 -3.44 19.16 8.33
CA GLU A 33 -2.32 18.36 7.84
C GLU A 33 -2.76 17.59 6.59
N VAL A 34 -2.58 18.20 5.43
CA VAL A 34 -2.94 17.59 4.14
C VAL A 34 -1.75 16.78 3.62
N VAL A 35 -1.89 15.46 3.56
CA VAL A 35 -0.94 14.57 2.87
C VAL A 35 -0.92 14.96 1.39
N PRO A 36 0.24 15.31 0.80
CA PRO A 36 0.34 15.62 -0.62
C PRO A 36 -0.26 14.50 -1.48
N ALA A 37 -0.94 14.88 -2.56
CA ALA A 37 -1.56 13.89 -3.47
C ALA A 37 -0.54 12.88 -4.05
N SER A 38 0.72 13.30 -4.17
CA SER A 38 1.86 12.44 -4.52
C SER A 38 2.13 11.35 -3.48
N GLU A 39 2.22 11.72 -2.20
CA GLU A 39 2.45 10.79 -1.10
C GLU A 39 1.29 9.81 -0.93
N LEU A 40 0.05 10.30 -1.07
CA LEU A 40 -1.12 9.42 -1.08
C LEU A 40 -1.07 8.41 -2.23
N ALA A 41 -0.67 8.84 -3.43
CA ALA A 41 -0.55 7.96 -4.60
C ALA A 41 0.57 6.92 -4.40
N GLU A 42 1.71 7.30 -3.83
CA GLU A 42 2.80 6.40 -3.47
C GLU A 42 2.38 5.38 -2.41
N ALA A 43 1.71 5.82 -1.35
CA ALA A 43 1.20 4.95 -0.31
C ALA A 43 0.21 3.92 -0.87
N LEU A 44 -0.72 4.35 -1.73
CA LEU A 44 -1.67 3.45 -2.39
C LEU A 44 -0.97 2.43 -3.31
N LYS A 45 0.09 2.82 -4.01
CA LYS A 45 0.90 1.89 -4.80
C LYS A 45 1.57 0.84 -3.91
N GLN A 46 2.11 1.27 -2.77
CA GLN A 46 2.76 0.37 -1.81
C GLN A 46 1.75 -0.61 -1.20
N VAL A 47 0.55 -0.15 -0.84
CA VAL A 47 -0.54 -0.99 -0.34
C VAL A 47 -0.90 -2.09 -1.35
N ARG A 48 -1.03 -1.75 -2.64
CA ARG A 48 -1.34 -2.74 -3.67
C ARG A 48 -0.25 -3.80 -3.82
N GLU A 49 1.02 -3.40 -3.78
CA GLU A 49 2.13 -4.34 -3.89
C GLU A 49 2.19 -5.27 -2.66
N LEU A 50 1.98 -4.73 -1.46
CA LEU A 50 1.89 -5.52 -0.23
C LEU A 50 0.73 -6.53 -0.28
N GLN A 51 -0.46 -6.10 -0.73
CA GLN A 51 -1.60 -6.99 -0.90
C GLN A 51 -1.31 -8.13 -1.89
N ARG A 52 -0.63 -7.83 -3.01
CA ARG A 52 -0.19 -8.84 -3.98
C ARG A 52 0.78 -9.84 -3.38
N MET A 53 1.79 -9.37 -2.65
CA MET A 53 2.77 -10.24 -1.99
C MET A 53 2.13 -11.10 -0.90
N LEU A 54 1.20 -10.53 -0.14
CA LEU A 54 0.46 -11.24 0.90
C LEU A 54 -0.36 -12.39 0.31
N GLY A 55 -1.07 -12.16 -0.81
CA GLY A 55 -1.84 -13.20 -1.50
C GLY A 55 -0.96 -14.40 -1.91
N LYS A 56 0.23 -14.14 -2.47
CA LYS A 56 1.18 -15.19 -2.84
C LYS A 56 1.65 -16.00 -1.62
N LYS A 57 2.08 -15.32 -0.57
CA LYS A 57 2.55 -15.98 0.66
C LYS A 57 1.44 -16.75 1.37
N THR A 58 0.19 -16.30 1.29
CA THR A 58 -0.97 -17.00 1.86
C THR A 58 -1.17 -18.34 1.15
N MET A 59 -1.18 -18.34 -0.19
CA MET A 59 -1.30 -19.55 -0.99
C MET A 59 -0.14 -20.54 -0.73
N GLU A 60 1.10 -20.03 -0.70
CA GLU A 60 2.27 -20.87 -0.38
C GLU A 60 2.16 -21.49 1.01
N ASN A 61 1.68 -20.72 2.00
CA ASN A 61 1.53 -21.21 3.37
C ASN A 61 0.44 -22.29 3.48
N GLU A 62 -0.68 -22.14 2.76
CA GLU A 62 -1.75 -23.14 2.69
C GLU A 62 -1.23 -24.47 2.13
N ILE A 63 -0.53 -24.44 0.99
CA ILE A 63 0.06 -25.64 0.38
C ILE A 63 1.06 -26.31 1.33
N LEU A 64 1.92 -25.53 1.99
CA LEU A 64 2.89 -26.07 2.94
C LEU A 64 2.20 -26.68 4.17
N ARG A 65 1.14 -26.05 4.68
CA ARG A 65 0.34 -26.60 5.78
C ARG A 65 -0.29 -27.93 5.39
N GLU A 66 -0.92 -28.01 4.21
CA GLU A 66 -1.49 -29.26 3.68
C GLU A 66 -0.43 -30.36 3.54
N ALA A 67 0.75 -30.02 3.00
CA ALA A 67 1.86 -30.97 2.87
C ALA A 67 2.35 -31.47 4.24
N VAL A 68 2.41 -30.60 5.24
CA VAL A 68 2.76 -30.97 6.62
C VAL A 68 1.69 -31.87 7.24
N GLU A 69 0.41 -31.54 7.09
CA GLU A 69 -0.70 -32.36 7.59
C GLU A 69 -0.69 -33.75 6.95
N TYR A 70 -0.48 -33.82 5.63
CA TYR A 70 -0.36 -35.07 4.91
C TYR A 70 0.85 -35.90 5.37
N GLY A 71 2.01 -35.25 5.57
CA GLY A 71 3.22 -35.90 6.09
C GLY A 71 3.04 -36.40 7.52
N ARG A 72 2.31 -35.68 8.37
CA ARG A 72 1.92 -36.13 9.72
C ARG A 72 0.99 -37.34 9.67
N ALA A 73 -0.05 -37.30 8.84
CA ALA A 73 -1.00 -38.40 8.66
C ALA A 73 -0.31 -39.69 8.18
N LYS A 74 0.65 -39.57 7.27
CA LYS A 74 1.46 -40.69 6.77
C LYS A 74 2.63 -41.10 7.67
N LYS A 75 2.81 -40.45 8.83
CA LYS A 75 3.96 -40.63 9.74
C LYS A 75 5.32 -40.43 9.07
N TRP A 76 5.37 -39.65 7.99
CA TRP A 76 6.60 -39.31 7.27
C TRP A 76 7.37 -38.20 7.97
N ILE A 77 6.67 -37.39 8.76
CA ILE A 77 7.27 -36.35 9.60
C ILE A 77 7.39 -36.91 11.01
N ALA A 78 8.63 -37.11 11.49
CA ALA A 78 8.87 -37.37 12.90
C ALA A 78 8.29 -36.21 13.72
N ARG A 79 7.59 -36.50 14.82
CA ARG A 79 7.07 -35.46 15.72
C ARG A 79 8.25 -34.65 16.28
N SER A 80 8.54 -33.50 15.66
CA SER A 80 9.44 -32.51 16.22
C SER A 80 8.82 -31.94 17.49
N PRO A 81 9.51 -31.91 18.64
CA PRO A 81 8.97 -31.39 19.90
C PRO A 81 8.63 -29.89 19.89
N SER A 82 8.92 -29.17 18.80
CA SER A 82 8.89 -27.71 18.72
C SER A 82 7.67 -27.11 18.00
N LEU A 83 6.75 -27.94 17.50
CA LEU A 83 5.47 -27.44 16.98
C LEU A 83 4.44 -27.52 18.11
N PRO A 84 3.84 -26.40 18.55
CA PRO A 84 2.70 -26.49 19.46
C PRO A 84 1.64 -27.32 18.75
N GLY A 85 1.24 -28.42 19.37
CA GLY A 85 0.01 -29.08 19.01
C GLY A 85 -1.10 -28.11 19.35
N ASP A 86 -1.95 -27.79 18.38
CA ASP A 86 -3.23 -27.14 18.65
C ASP A 86 -4.12 -28.16 19.37
N ASP A 87 -3.83 -28.38 20.65
CA ASP A 87 -4.70 -29.02 21.62
C ASP A 87 -5.27 -27.91 22.52
N GLN A 88 -6.08 -27.00 21.95
CA GLN A 88 -7.24 -26.36 22.58
C GLN A 88 -8.09 -25.56 21.57
#